data_AF-A0A1G2DGT9-F1
#
_entry.id   AF-A0A1G2DGT9-F1
#
_cell.length_a   1.000
_cell.length_b   1.000
_cell.length_c   1.000
_cell.angle_alpha   90.00
_cell.angle_beta   90.00
_cell.angle_gamma   90.00
#
_symmetry.space_group_name_H-M   'P 1'
#
loop_
_entity.id
_entity.type
_entity.pdbx_description
1 polymer ?
#
loop_
_entity_poly.entity_id
_entity_poly.type
_entity_poly.pdbx_seq_one_letter_code
_entity_poly.pdbx_strand_id
1 'polypeptide(L)'
;MQRDIIILELKVYQNSEKKPAMRNRLEHAFLRGANSRVLEKHGRCAECAVRKVLATMFAIPAHPILCLDAMLQLCRDDPFEFTDWQDSDLISRINMGTYFSSATPKDIYVETQDGVV
;
A
#
# COMPACT_ATOMS: atom_id res chain seq x y z
N MET A 1 17.09 -5.91 5.17
CA MET A 1 16.81 -6.51 6.50
C MET A 1 15.59 -5.90 7.18
N GLN A 2 15.54 -4.60 7.52
CA GLN A 2 14.37 -4.01 8.19
C GLN A 2 13.15 -3.87 7.25
N ARG A 3 13.38 -3.52 5.98
CA ARG A 3 12.36 -3.46 4.91
C ARG A 3 11.70 -4.82 4.65
N ASP A 4 12.48 -5.90 4.56
CA ASP A 4 11.96 -7.24 4.28
C ASP A 4 11.07 -7.79 5.40
N ILE A 5 11.44 -7.49 6.66
CA ILE A 5 10.63 -7.82 7.84
C ILE A 5 9.30 -7.07 7.79
N ILE A 6 9.30 -5.78 7.47
CA ILE A 6 8.08 -4.97 7.39
C ILE A 6 7.17 -5.46 6.24
N ILE A 7 7.75 -5.84 5.10
CA ILE A 7 7.01 -6.46 3.99
C ILE A 7 6.39 -7.79 4.41
N LEU A 8 7.13 -8.62 5.14
CA LEU A 8 6.62 -9.89 5.65
C LEU A 8 5.46 -9.66 6.64
N GLU A 9 5.60 -8.71 7.57
CA GLU A 9 4.54 -8.34 8.50
C GLU A 9 3.30 -7.79 7.78
N LEU A 10 3.47 -7.01 6.70
CA LEU A 10 2.38 -6.55 5.85
C LEU A 10 1.65 -7.71 5.18
N LYS A 11 2.37 -8.69 4.64
CA LYS A 11 1.80 -9.92 4.06
C LYS A 11 1.06 -10.76 5.10
N VAL A 12 1.57 -10.87 6.31
CA VAL A 12 0.88 -11.57 7.41
C VAL A 12 -0.39 -10.84 7.80
N TYR A 13 -0.28 -9.53 8.03
CA TYR A 13 -1.41 -8.67 8.37
C TYR A 13 -2.49 -8.65 7.29
N GLN A 14 -2.10 -8.75 6.02
CA GLN A 14 -3.00 -8.89 4.90
C GLN A 14 -3.94 -10.10 5.04
N ASN A 15 -3.41 -11.23 5.51
CA ASN A 15 -4.11 -12.51 5.57
C ASN A 15 -4.66 -12.85 6.97
N SER A 16 -4.30 -12.08 8.00
CA SER A 16 -4.76 -12.29 9.37
C SER A 16 -6.09 -11.58 9.64
N GLU A 17 -6.74 -11.98 10.74
CA GLU A 17 -7.81 -11.20 11.36
C GLU A 17 -7.32 -9.76 11.61
N LYS A 18 -8.10 -8.78 11.14
CA LYS A 18 -7.70 -7.38 11.15
C LYS A 18 -7.87 -6.79 12.55
N LYS A 19 -6.75 -6.62 13.27
CA LYS A 19 -6.72 -6.00 14.60
C LYS A 19 -6.19 -4.57 14.52
N PRO A 20 -6.86 -3.56 15.13
CA PRO A 20 -6.40 -2.17 15.12
C PRO A 20 -4.97 -2.00 15.67
N ALA A 21 -4.60 -2.76 16.69
CA ALA A 21 -3.26 -2.72 17.28
C ALA A 21 -2.16 -3.13 16.28
N MET A 22 -2.42 -4.12 15.42
CA MET A 22 -1.47 -4.54 14.37
C MET A 22 -1.31 -3.45 13.31
N ARG A 23 -2.40 -2.76 12.94
CA ARG A 23 -2.34 -1.61 12.02
C ARG A 23 -1.40 -0.52 12.56
N ASN A 24 -1.59 -0.13 13.82
CA ASN A 24 -0.80 0.94 14.44
C ASN A 24 0.68 0.57 14.54
N ARG A 25 0.98 -0.70 14.88
CA ARG A 25 2.35 -1.22 14.89
C ARG A 25 2.99 -1.14 13.49
N LEU A 26 2.28 -1.58 12.46
CA LEU A 26 2.75 -1.54 11.07
C LEU A 26 2.97 -0.11 10.60
N GLU A 27 2.07 0.80 10.91
CA GLU A 27 2.23 2.23 10.61
C GLU A 27 3.52 2.77 11.24
N HIS A 28 3.73 2.52 12.53
CA HIS A 28 4.95 2.97 13.22
C HIS A 28 6.21 2.34 12.62
N ALA A 29 6.21 1.04 12.36
CA ALA A 29 7.35 0.35 11.77
C ALA A 29 7.69 0.89 10.38
N PHE A 30 6.67 1.13 9.56
CA PHE A 30 6.83 1.64 8.21
C PHE A 30 7.36 3.08 8.19
N LEU A 31 6.76 3.97 8.97
CA LEU A 31 7.12 5.39 9.03
C LEU A 31 8.49 5.64 9.68
N ARG A 32 9.00 4.71 10.51
CA ARG A 32 10.29 4.88 11.21
C ARG A 32 11.45 4.08 10.63
N GLY A 33 11.22 3.21 9.64
CA GLY A 33 12.28 2.27 9.22
C GLY A 33 12.27 1.83 7.75
N ALA A 34 11.12 1.59 7.12
CA ALA A 34 11.11 1.00 5.77
C ALA A 34 11.27 2.02 4.64
N ASN A 35 11.00 3.31 4.90
CA ASN A 35 10.71 4.25 3.82
C ASN A 35 11.43 5.60 3.91
N SER A 36 12.70 5.60 4.32
CA SER A 36 13.49 6.83 4.54
C SER A 36 13.50 7.75 3.33
N ARG A 37 13.80 7.27 2.11
CA ARG A 37 13.90 8.13 0.92
C ARG A 37 12.61 8.88 0.60
N VAL A 38 11.49 8.17 0.44
CA VAL A 38 10.21 8.77 0.03
C VAL A 38 9.67 9.67 1.15
N LEU A 39 9.89 9.31 2.43
CA LEU A 39 9.50 10.13 3.57
C LEU A 39 10.38 11.37 3.73
N GLU A 40 11.71 11.26 3.56
CA GLU A 40 12.64 12.39 3.59
C GLU A 40 12.30 13.40 2.49
N LYS A 41 11.90 12.89 1.32
CA LYS A 41 11.68 13.71 0.14
C LYS A 41 10.28 14.33 0.04
N HIS A 42 9.24 13.60 0.41
CA HIS A 42 7.83 14.03 0.27
C HIS A 42 7.11 14.29 1.61
N GLY A 43 7.78 14.01 2.73
CA GLY A 43 7.34 14.37 4.08
C GLY A 43 5.92 13.90 4.41
N ARG A 44 5.11 14.83 4.93
CA ARG A 44 3.74 14.56 5.41
C ARG A 44 2.81 13.97 4.35
N CYS A 45 3.05 14.25 3.07
CA CYS A 45 2.22 13.71 1.99
C CYS A 45 2.41 12.19 1.84
N ALA A 46 3.66 11.72 1.97
CA ALA A 46 3.98 10.30 1.98
C ALA A 46 3.47 9.61 3.25
N GLU A 47 3.57 10.24 4.42
CA GLU A 47 2.95 9.72 5.65
C GLU A 47 1.43 9.52 5.50
N CYS A 48 0.75 10.51 4.91
CA CYS A 48 -0.68 10.44 4.68
C CYS A 48 -1.04 9.28 3.74
N ALA A 49 -0.24 9.09 2.68
CA ALA A 49 -0.42 7.98 1.74
C ALA A 49 -0.28 6.62 2.43
N VAL A 50 0.77 6.42 3.24
CA VAL A 50 0.97 5.19 4.04
C VAL A 50 -0.22 4.92 4.95
N ARG A 51 -0.68 5.93 5.70
CA ARG A 51 -1.84 5.81 6.60
C ARG A 51 -3.10 5.40 5.84
N LYS A 52 -3.32 5.96 4.65
CA LYS A 52 -4.44 5.61 3.78
C LYS A 52 -4.34 4.18 3.28
N VAL A 53 -3.18 3.73 2.80
CA VAL A 53 -3.01 2.34 2.34
C VAL A 53 -3.30 1.35 3.48
N LEU A 54 -2.78 1.59 4.68
CA LEU A 54 -3.03 0.73 5.84
C LEU A 54 -4.51 0.77 6.29
N ALA A 55 -5.16 1.92 6.21
CA ALA A 55 -6.60 2.04 6.48
C ALA A 55 -7.42 1.24 5.46
N THR A 56 -7.09 1.33 4.18
CA THR A 56 -7.74 0.56 3.09
C THR A 56 -7.52 -0.94 3.28
N MET A 57 -6.29 -1.35 3.60
CA MET A 57 -5.94 -2.75 3.86
C MET A 57 -6.67 -3.34 5.09
N PHE A 58 -7.02 -2.48 6.06
CA PHE A 58 -7.81 -2.84 7.23
C PHE A 58 -9.31 -2.93 6.91
N ALA A 59 -9.84 -1.96 6.16
CA ALA A 59 -11.27 -1.82 5.91
C ALA A 59 -11.79 -2.70 4.78
N ILE A 60 -10.98 -2.98 3.75
CA ILE A 60 -11.41 -3.68 2.54
C ILE A 60 -10.51 -4.91 2.32
N PRO A 61 -10.94 -6.10 2.76
CA PRO A 61 -10.19 -7.35 2.55
C PRO A 61 -10.05 -7.74 1.07
N ALA A 62 -10.88 -7.15 0.17
CA ALA A 62 -10.95 -7.45 -1.26
C ALA A 62 -9.86 -6.79 -2.12
N HIS A 63 -9.07 -5.85 -1.58
CA HIS A 63 -7.93 -5.24 -2.29
C HIS A 63 -6.55 -5.56 -1.69
N PRO A 64 -6.31 -6.80 -1.23
CA PRO A 64 -5.19 -7.07 -0.36
C PRO A 64 -3.87 -7.04 -1.18
N ILE A 65 -3.91 -7.45 -2.45
CA ILE A 65 -2.80 -7.36 -3.41
C ILE A 65 -2.47 -5.90 -3.76
N LEU A 66 -3.49 -5.07 -4.03
CA LEU A 66 -3.28 -3.66 -4.41
C LEU A 66 -2.71 -2.83 -3.26
N CYS A 67 -3.14 -3.11 -2.03
CA CYS A 67 -2.59 -2.43 -0.85
C CYS A 67 -1.15 -2.85 -0.58
N LEU A 68 -0.82 -4.14 -0.72
CA LEU A 68 0.56 -4.61 -0.57
C LEU A 68 1.45 -4.02 -1.67
N ASP A 69 0.98 -4.00 -2.91
CA ASP A 69 1.69 -3.39 -4.03
C ASP A 69 1.94 -1.90 -3.77
N ALA A 70 0.91 -1.14 -3.39
CA ALA A 70 1.08 0.27 -3.02
C ALA A 70 2.14 0.48 -1.93
N MET A 71 2.15 -0.36 -0.89
CA MET A 71 3.19 -0.30 0.16
C MET A 71 4.58 -0.65 -0.38
N LEU A 72 4.70 -1.63 -1.27
CA LEU A 72 5.97 -1.99 -1.90
C LEU A 72 6.50 -0.88 -2.80
N GLN A 73 5.61 -0.22 -3.55
CA GLN A 73 5.95 0.93 -4.39
C GLN A 73 6.38 2.12 -3.53
N LEU A 74 5.67 2.37 -2.42
CA LEU A 74 6.07 3.39 -1.45
C LEU A 74 7.44 3.08 -0.86
N CYS A 75 7.77 1.82 -0.56
CA CYS A 75 9.08 1.38 -0.05
C CYS A 75 10.23 1.38 -1.09
N ARG A 76 10.03 1.87 -2.32
CA ARG A 76 11.08 1.81 -3.35
C ARG A 76 12.22 2.76 -2.98
N ASP A 77 13.39 2.16 -2.79
CA ASP A 77 14.61 2.81 -2.31
C ASP A 77 15.71 2.80 -3.39
N ASP A 78 15.37 2.55 -4.65
CA ASP A 78 16.31 2.66 -5.77
C ASP A 78 16.24 4.08 -6.36
N PRO A 79 17.25 4.94 -6.09
CA PRO A 79 17.26 6.31 -6.57
C PRO A 79 17.61 6.43 -8.06
N PHE A 80 18.08 5.36 -8.71
CA PHE A 80 18.44 5.35 -10.12
C PHE A 80 17.30 4.84 -11.01
N GLU A 81 16.43 4.00 -10.46
CA GLU A 81 15.29 3.42 -11.18
C GLU A 81 14.04 4.31 -11.14
N PHE A 82 13.86 5.11 -10.09
CA PHE A 82 12.63 5.90 -9.87
C PHE A 82 12.89 7.39 -9.69
N THR A 83 12.11 8.19 -10.42
CA THR A 83 12.17 9.65 -10.40
C THR A 83 11.20 10.26 -9.38
N ASP A 84 11.54 11.46 -8.92
CA ASP A 84 10.74 12.26 -7.97
C ASP A 84 9.29 12.48 -8.43
N TRP A 85 9.11 12.60 -9.75
CA TRP A 85 7.81 12.77 -10.34
C TRP A 85 6.96 11.50 -10.20
N GLN A 86 7.55 10.31 -10.39
CA GLN A 86 6.85 9.03 -10.23
C GLN A 86 6.42 8.82 -8.77
N ASP A 87 7.28 9.20 -7.81
CA ASP A 87 6.94 9.14 -6.38
C ASP A 87 5.80 10.11 -6.03
N SER A 88 5.89 11.34 -6.52
CA SER A 88 4.87 12.38 -6.30
C SER A 88 3.52 11.97 -6.91
N ASP A 89 3.53 11.43 -8.13
CA ASP A 89 2.33 10.90 -8.80
C ASP A 89 1.70 9.76 -8.01
N LEU A 90 2.50 8.77 -7.58
CA LEU A 90 2.02 7.67 -6.74
C LEU A 90 1.37 8.17 -5.44
N ILE A 91 2.06 9.06 -4.71
CA ILE A 91 1.56 9.66 -3.47
C ILE A 91 0.25 10.40 -3.72
N SER A 92 0.18 11.18 -4.80
CA SER A 92 -1.01 11.91 -5.21
C SER A 92 -2.18 10.95 -5.48
N ARG A 93 -1.95 9.90 -6.28
CA ARG A 93 -2.97 8.90 -6.61
C ARG A 93 -3.50 8.16 -5.39
N ILE A 94 -2.62 7.79 -4.44
CA ILE A 94 -3.04 7.17 -3.18
C ILE A 94 -3.85 8.15 -2.34
N ASN A 95 -3.38 9.40 -2.22
CA ASN A 95 -4.06 10.42 -1.41
C ASN A 95 -5.40 10.83 -2.01
N MET A 96 -5.54 10.87 -3.34
CA MET A 96 -6.81 11.14 -4.01
C MET A 96 -7.72 9.90 -4.07
N GLY A 97 -7.24 8.73 -3.65
CA GLY A 97 -7.98 7.46 -3.73
C GLY A 97 -8.04 6.88 -5.15
N THR A 98 -7.48 7.56 -6.16
CA THR A 98 -7.52 7.13 -7.55
C THR A 98 -6.69 5.88 -7.81
N TYR A 99 -5.65 5.63 -6.99
CA TYR A 99 -4.85 4.40 -7.03
C TYR A 99 -5.71 3.14 -6.85
N PHE A 100 -6.67 3.19 -5.94
CA PHE A 100 -7.53 2.05 -5.61
C PHE A 100 -8.76 1.99 -6.51
N SER A 101 -9.23 3.14 -7.02
CA SER A 101 -10.37 3.20 -7.93
C SER A 101 -10.04 2.80 -9.37
N SER A 102 -8.80 2.98 -9.84
CA SER A 102 -8.40 2.48 -11.17
C SER A 102 -8.35 0.96 -11.25
N ALA A 103 -8.32 0.29 -10.10
CA ALA A 103 -8.29 -1.15 -9.96
C ALA A 103 -9.57 -1.70 -9.30
N THR A 104 -10.63 -0.88 -9.15
CA THR A 104 -11.94 -1.43 -8.78
C THR A 104 -12.36 -2.41 -9.86
N PRO A 105 -12.68 -3.66 -9.50
CA PRO A 105 -13.13 -4.66 -10.44
C PRO A 105 -14.54 -4.29 -10.90
N LYS A 106 -14.64 -3.43 -11.91
CA LYS A 106 -15.74 -3.52 -12.88
C LYS A 106 -15.46 -4.60 -13.93
N ASP A 107 -14.23 -5.13 -13.96
CA ASP A 107 -13.74 -6.02 -15.01
C ASP A 107 -13.18 -7.37 -14.51
N ILE A 108 -13.40 -7.75 -13.25
CA ILE A 108 -13.16 -9.15 -12.84
C ILE A 108 -14.46 -9.91 -13.08
N TYR A 109 -14.70 -10.26 -14.35
CA TYR A 109 -15.64 -11.31 -14.70
C TYR A 109 -15.07 -12.61 -14.16
N VAL A 110 -15.76 -13.22 -13.19
CA VAL A 110 -15.49 -14.61 -12.83
C VAL A 110 -16.36 -15.43 -13.78
N GLU A 111 -15.76 -15.98 -14.83
CA GLU A 111 -16.43 -17.05 -15.60
C GLU A 111 -16.63 -18.24 -14.65
N THR A 112 -17.84 -18.36 -14.13
CA THR A 112 -18.30 -19.58 -13.47
C THR A 112 -18.85 -20.52 -14.55
N GLN A 113 -18.83 -21.84 -14.32
CA GLN A 113 -19.38 -22.82 -15.27
C GLN A 113 -20.88 -22.61 -15.58
N ASP A 114 -21.56 -21.76 -14.81
CA ASP A 114 -22.98 -21.41 -14.96
C ASP A 114 -23.23 -20.04 -15.63
N GLY A 115 -22.17 -19.37 -16.12
CA GLY A 115 -22.27 -18.09 -16.85
C GLY A 115 -21.56 -16.92 -16.17
N VAL A 116 -21.40 -15.82 -16.94
CA VAL A 116 -20.71 -14.59 -16.57
C VAL A 116 -21.59 -13.75 -15.63
N VAL A 117 -21.08 -13.38 -14.45
CA VAL A 117 -21.69 -12.41 -13.52
C VAL A 117 -20.79 -11.21 -13.34
#